data_AF-A0A6C0L156-F1
#
_entry.id   AF-A0A6C0L156-F1
#
_cell.length_a   1.000
_cell.length_b   1.000
_cell.length_c   1.000
_cell.angle_alpha   90.00
_cell.angle_beta   90.00
_cell.angle_gamma   90.00
#
_symmetry.space_group_name_H-M   'P 1'
#
loop_
_entity.id
_entity.type
_entity.pdbx_description
1 polymer ?
#
loop_
_entity_poly.entity_id
_entity_poly.type
_entity_poly.pdbx_seq_one_letter_code
_entity_poly.pdbx_strand_id
1 'polypeptide(L)'
;MSHKAICLRCTGDIAEFEVDVNKLESKLSTKKIPRNVKRTMGKGYLSLRHNYDIHEKMIALYAWDEGEAGDENKHELPTPLDNILYFGNVYLIGHVNNKQVSITKEDYENMKEKHFDGFDDVGSEDSWSTDESVDSDDSIHDFIVPG
;
A
#
# COMPACT_ATOMS: atom_id res chain seq x y z
N MET A 1 -21.39 -2.38 -4.75
CA MET A 1 -20.50 -3.13 -5.68
C MET A 1 -19.33 -3.60 -4.83
N SER A 2 -19.08 -4.90 -4.75
CA SER A 2 -17.94 -5.39 -3.94
C SER A 2 -16.63 -5.10 -4.66
N HIS A 3 -15.63 -4.64 -3.93
CA HIS A 3 -14.28 -4.42 -4.44
C HIS A 3 -13.27 -5.26 -3.67
N LYS A 4 -12.13 -5.54 -4.30
CA LYS A 4 -11.05 -6.31 -3.66
C LYS A 4 -10.34 -5.46 -2.60
N ALA A 5 -10.09 -6.09 -1.47
CA ALA A 5 -9.42 -5.56 -0.30
C ALA A 5 -8.44 -6.62 0.22
N ILE A 6 -7.52 -6.20 1.09
CA ILE A 6 -6.44 -7.07 1.58
C ILE A 6 -6.58 -7.26 3.08
N CYS A 7 -6.41 -8.49 3.51
CA CYS A 7 -6.42 -8.91 4.91
C CYS A 7 -5.03 -9.43 5.26
N LEU A 8 -4.34 -8.73 6.14
CA LEU A 8 -3.10 -9.20 6.77
C LEU A 8 -3.49 -10.05 7.96
N ARG A 9 -3.28 -11.36 7.88
CA ARG A 9 -3.64 -12.28 8.95
C ARG A 9 -2.61 -12.21 10.06
N CYS A 10 -3.02 -12.35 11.31
CA CYS A 10 -2.07 -12.45 12.43
C CYS A 10 -1.08 -13.64 12.28
N THR A 11 -1.41 -14.63 11.44
CA THR A 11 -0.53 -15.76 11.10
C THR A 11 0.69 -15.36 10.27
N GLY A 12 0.67 -14.19 9.62
CA GLY A 12 1.70 -13.72 8.68
C GLY A 12 1.29 -13.87 7.20
N ASP A 13 0.16 -14.50 6.92
CA ASP A 13 -0.34 -14.66 5.56
C ASP A 13 -1.13 -13.44 5.11
N ILE A 14 -0.97 -13.08 3.84
CA ILE A 14 -1.76 -12.03 3.18
C ILE A 14 -2.88 -12.70 2.38
N ALA A 15 -4.11 -12.26 2.58
CA ALA A 15 -5.28 -12.78 1.86
C ALA A 15 -6.08 -11.66 1.20
N GLU A 16 -6.46 -11.83 -0.05
CA GLU A 16 -7.39 -10.93 -0.73
C GLU A 16 -8.83 -11.35 -0.43
N PHE A 17 -9.72 -10.37 -0.29
CA PHE A 17 -11.15 -10.59 -0.07
C PHE A 17 -11.98 -9.49 -0.71
N GLU A 18 -13.26 -9.76 -0.96
CA GLU A 18 -14.17 -8.77 -1.50
C GLU A 18 -15.00 -8.14 -0.38
N VAL A 19 -15.12 -6.82 -0.41
CA VAL A 19 -15.88 -6.05 0.58
C VAL A 19 -16.61 -4.89 -0.10
N ASP A 20 -17.78 -4.54 0.42
CA ASP A 20 -18.57 -3.39 -0.03
C ASP A 20 -18.54 -2.31 1.07
N VAL A 21 -17.72 -1.30 0.83
CA VAL A 21 -17.48 -0.14 1.69
C VAL A 21 -17.52 1.10 0.80
N ASN A 22 -18.72 1.45 0.34
CA ASN A 22 -18.93 2.56 -0.61
C ASN A 22 -18.36 3.92 -0.15
N LYS A 23 -18.10 4.09 1.15
CA LYS A 23 -17.55 5.32 1.74
C LYS A 23 -16.52 4.95 2.80
N LEU A 24 -15.45 5.74 2.89
CA LEU A 24 -14.50 5.69 3.98
C LEU A 24 -15.22 6.00 5.31
N GLU A 25 -15.29 5.01 6.20
CA GLU A 25 -15.85 5.15 7.54
C GLU A 25 -14.72 5.04 8.58
N SER A 26 -14.78 5.82 9.65
CA SER A 26 -13.79 5.73 10.75
C SER A 26 -13.87 4.39 11.49
N LYS A 27 -15.02 3.69 11.39
CA LYS A 27 -15.25 2.38 12.01
C LYS A 27 -15.77 1.42 10.96
N LEU A 28 -15.05 0.34 10.72
CA LEU A 28 -15.46 -0.68 9.77
C LEU A 28 -16.34 -1.72 10.48
N SER A 29 -17.57 -1.87 9.97
CA SER A 29 -18.48 -2.89 10.48
C SER A 29 -17.97 -4.28 10.11
N THR A 30 -17.59 -5.07 11.11
CA THR A 30 -17.15 -6.47 10.94
C THR A 30 -18.22 -7.40 10.34
N LYS A 31 -19.44 -6.90 10.15
CA LYS A 31 -20.52 -7.58 9.40
C LYS A 31 -20.29 -7.55 7.89
N LYS A 32 -19.62 -6.50 7.38
CA LYS A 32 -19.28 -6.33 5.96
C LYS A 32 -18.13 -7.25 5.55
N ILE A 33 -17.30 -7.67 6.51
CA ILE A 33 -16.16 -8.54 6.29
C ILE A 33 -16.61 -10.00 6.21
N PRO A 34 -16.19 -10.76 5.18
CA PRO A 34 -16.62 -12.13 5.01
C PRO A 34 -16.03 -13.06 6.08
N ARG A 35 -16.80 -14.08 6.48
CA ARG A 35 -16.47 -14.97 7.62
C ARG A 35 -15.12 -15.69 7.48
N ASN A 36 -14.67 -15.93 6.25
CA ASN A 36 -13.38 -16.57 5.96
C ASN A 36 -12.18 -15.75 6.47
N VAL A 37 -12.22 -14.42 6.35
CA VAL A 37 -11.15 -13.53 6.81
C VAL A 37 -11.43 -12.88 8.17
N LYS A 38 -12.64 -13.05 8.70
CA LYS A 38 -13.04 -12.60 10.05
C LYS A 38 -12.60 -13.55 11.17
N ARG A 39 -11.86 -14.63 10.88
CA ARG A 39 -11.62 -15.70 11.87
C ARG A 39 -10.90 -15.21 13.13
N THR A 40 -9.92 -14.32 12.99
CA THR A 40 -9.20 -13.75 14.12
C THR A 40 -9.56 -12.28 14.25
N MET A 41 -10.09 -11.90 15.41
CA MET A 41 -10.57 -10.55 15.69
C MET A 41 -9.91 -10.06 16.97
N GLY A 42 -9.50 -8.80 16.98
CA GLY A 42 -9.21 -8.11 18.23
C GLY A 42 -10.48 -7.79 19.02
N LYS A 43 -10.28 -7.19 20.18
CA LYS A 43 -11.32 -6.71 21.07
C LYS A 43 -11.76 -5.30 20.64
N GLY A 44 -13.04 -4.98 20.84
CA GLY A 44 -13.59 -3.65 20.56
C GLY A 44 -13.96 -3.44 19.08
N TYR A 45 -13.67 -2.23 18.57
CA TYR A 45 -14.12 -1.79 17.24
C TYR A 45 -12.96 -1.74 16.25
N LEU A 46 -13.20 -2.32 15.07
CA LEU A 46 -12.28 -2.20 13.94
C LEU A 46 -12.31 -0.76 13.43
N SER A 47 -11.26 -0.01 13.74
CA SER A 47 -11.21 1.44 13.52
C SER A 47 -10.14 1.79 12.50
N LEU A 48 -10.39 2.83 11.73
CA LEU A 48 -9.43 3.39 10.79
C LEU A 48 -8.25 3.94 11.58
N ARG A 49 -7.03 3.51 11.25
CA ARG A 49 -5.80 3.91 11.93
C ARG A 49 -4.99 4.89 11.12
N HIS A 50 -4.80 4.59 9.85
CA HIS A 50 -4.04 5.45 8.95
C HIS A 50 -4.53 5.30 7.51
N ASN A 51 -4.27 6.33 6.72
CA ASN A 51 -4.51 6.35 5.28
C ASN A 51 -3.16 6.57 4.61
N TYR A 52 -2.80 5.71 3.67
CA TYR A 52 -1.56 5.80 2.92
C TYR A 52 -1.87 6.17 1.48
N ASP A 53 -1.28 7.25 1.00
CA ASP A 53 -1.50 7.77 -0.35
C ASP A 53 -0.45 7.19 -1.32
N ILE A 54 -0.93 6.39 -2.29
CA ILE A 54 -0.12 5.73 -3.31
C ILE A 54 -0.62 6.17 -4.68
N HIS A 55 0.16 7.02 -5.33
CA HIS A 55 -0.16 7.62 -6.63
C HIS A 55 -1.55 8.28 -6.58
N GLU A 56 -2.53 7.75 -7.33
CA GLU A 56 -3.91 8.26 -7.38
C GLU A 56 -4.86 7.52 -6.41
N LYS A 57 -4.37 6.56 -5.63
CA LYS A 57 -5.14 5.72 -4.71
C LYS A 57 -4.77 6.01 -3.26
N MET A 58 -5.74 5.82 -2.36
CA MET A 58 -5.56 5.90 -0.92
C MET A 58 -5.89 4.55 -0.29
N ILE A 59 -4.93 3.96 0.42
CA ILE A 59 -5.13 2.71 1.17
C ILE A 59 -5.44 3.04 2.63
N ALA A 60 -6.67 2.74 3.04
CA ALA A 60 -7.14 2.90 4.40
C ALA A 60 -6.87 1.63 5.22
N LEU A 61 -6.10 1.76 6.31
CA LEU A 61 -5.75 0.66 7.20
C LEU A 61 -6.66 0.63 8.43
N TYR A 62 -7.31 -0.52 8.61
CA TYR A 62 -8.22 -0.81 9.70
C TYR A 62 -7.65 -1.89 10.60
N ALA A 63 -7.56 -1.60 11.90
CA ALA A 63 -7.01 -2.53 12.89
C ALA A 63 -7.64 -2.38 14.28
N TRP A 64 -7.52 -3.42 15.10
CA TRP A 64 -7.89 -3.43 16.51
C TRP A 64 -6.68 -3.15 17.39
N ASP A 65 -6.78 -2.22 18.35
CA ASP A 65 -5.66 -1.92 19.27
C ASP A 65 -5.63 -2.83 20.49
N GLU A 66 -6.73 -3.52 20.79
CA GLU A 66 -6.80 -4.47 21.89
C GLU A 66 -7.08 -5.87 21.35
N GLY A 67 -6.62 -6.90 22.05
CA GLY A 67 -6.88 -8.29 21.73
C GLY A 67 -6.44 -9.23 22.85
N GLU A 68 -6.47 -10.53 22.59
CA GLU A 68 -5.96 -11.53 23.52
C GLU A 68 -4.46 -11.77 23.27
N ALA A 69 -3.75 -12.17 24.33
CA ALA A 69 -2.33 -12.51 24.23
C ALA A 69 -2.14 -13.69 23.27
N GLY A 70 -1.27 -13.53 22.26
CA GLY A 70 -1.06 -14.50 21.19
C GLY A 70 -1.81 -14.22 19.90
N ASP A 71 -2.78 -13.28 19.88
CA ASP A 71 -3.45 -12.80 18.67
C ASP A 71 -2.79 -11.54 18.08
N GLU A 72 -1.60 -11.20 18.55
CA GLU A 72 -0.82 -10.08 18.07
C GLU A 72 -0.53 -10.24 16.57
N ASN A 73 -0.79 -9.19 15.79
CA ASN A 73 -0.53 -9.20 14.38
C ASN A 73 0.99 -9.07 14.16
N LYS A 74 1.57 -10.06 13.49
CA LYS A 74 3.02 -10.14 13.24
C LYS A 74 3.48 -9.35 12.02
N HIS A 75 2.57 -8.70 11.30
CA HIS A 75 2.97 -7.90 10.14
C HIS A 75 3.61 -6.59 10.59
N GLU A 76 4.77 -6.31 10.02
CA GLU A 76 5.42 -5.02 10.16
C GLU A 76 4.68 -3.99 9.30
N LEU A 77 4.03 -3.04 9.97
CA LEU A 77 3.33 -1.95 9.33
C LEU A 77 4.30 -0.78 9.08
N PRO A 78 4.13 -0.05 7.98
CA PRO A 78 4.98 1.10 7.70
C PRO A 78 4.73 2.25 8.69
N THR A 79 5.73 3.10 8.88
CA THR A 79 5.62 4.37 9.62
C THR A 79 4.39 5.16 9.15
N PRO A 80 3.54 5.70 10.06
CA PRO A 80 3.73 5.91 11.50
C PRO A 80 3.21 4.78 12.41
N LEU A 81 2.82 3.64 11.83
CA LEU A 81 2.21 2.53 12.57
C LEU A 81 3.21 1.46 13.01
N ASP A 82 4.49 1.64 12.69
CA ASP A 82 5.60 0.72 12.96
C ASP A 82 5.78 0.42 14.45
N ASN A 83 5.54 1.43 15.31
CA ASN A 83 5.65 1.29 16.77
C ASN A 83 4.35 0.81 17.44
N ILE A 84 3.29 0.56 16.67
CA ILE A 84 1.97 0.22 17.21
C ILE A 84 1.67 -1.25 16.92
N LEU A 85 1.58 -2.04 17.98
CA LEU A 85 1.13 -3.42 17.89
C LEU A 85 -0.39 -3.48 17.80
N TYR A 86 -0.89 -4.12 16.76
CA TYR A 86 -2.31 -4.38 16.57
C TYR A 86 -2.64 -5.86 16.80
N PHE A 87 -3.90 -6.14 17.08
CA PHE A 87 -4.38 -7.50 17.36
C PHE A 87 -5.35 -8.01 16.29
N GLY A 88 -5.36 -9.32 16.11
CA GLY A 88 -6.15 -10.02 15.10
C GLY A 88 -5.71 -9.68 13.68
N ASN A 89 -6.67 -9.73 12.75
CA ASN A 89 -6.40 -9.44 11.35
C ASN A 89 -6.45 -7.93 11.05
N VAL A 90 -5.52 -7.44 10.26
CA VAL A 90 -5.53 -6.04 9.79
C VAL A 90 -6.15 -6.02 8.39
N TYR A 91 -6.98 -5.03 8.10
CA TYR A 91 -7.66 -4.91 6.81
C TYR A 91 -7.25 -3.63 6.11
N LEU A 92 -6.98 -3.73 4.82
CA LEU A 92 -6.64 -2.62 3.96
C LEU A 92 -7.70 -2.48 2.87
N ILE A 93 -8.20 -1.27 2.70
CA ILE A 93 -9.25 -0.97 1.73
C ILE A 93 -8.83 0.23 0.89
N GLY A 94 -8.77 0.04 -0.43
CA GLY A 94 -8.45 1.10 -1.37
C GLY A 94 -9.64 2.03 -1.62
N HIS A 95 -9.35 3.32 -1.69
CA HIS A 95 -10.29 4.36 -2.06
C HIS A 95 -9.65 5.34 -3.05
N VAL A 96 -10.44 5.84 -4.00
CA VAL A 96 -10.09 6.93 -4.92
C VAL A 96 -11.22 7.95 -4.86
N ASN A 97 -10.92 9.20 -4.51
CA ASN A 97 -11.95 10.26 -4.40
C ASN A 97 -13.16 9.85 -3.53
N ASN A 98 -12.91 9.23 -2.36
CA ASN A 98 -13.93 8.65 -1.45
C ASN A 98 -14.77 7.51 -2.01
N LYS A 99 -14.47 6.99 -3.20
CA LYS A 99 -15.10 5.79 -3.77
C LYS A 99 -14.19 4.60 -3.56
N GLN A 100 -14.77 3.48 -3.15
CA GLN A 100 -14.00 2.24 -3.01
C GLN A 100 -13.42 1.79 -4.34
N VAL A 101 -12.18 1.31 -4.31
CA VAL A 101 -11.52 0.67 -5.45
C VAL A 101 -10.94 -0.67 -5.04
N SER A 102 -10.72 -1.53 -6.04
CA SER A 102 -10.04 -2.80 -5.84
C SER A 102 -8.54 -2.56 -5.71
N ILE A 103 -7.92 -3.12 -4.68
CA ILE A 103 -6.47 -3.15 -4.50
C ILE A 103 -5.95 -4.58 -4.58
N THR A 104 -4.74 -4.74 -5.12
CA THR A 104 -4.04 -6.02 -5.19
C THR A 104 -2.89 -6.06 -4.20
N LYS A 105 -2.33 -7.26 -3.98
CA LYS A 105 -1.13 -7.43 -3.17
C LYS A 105 0.03 -6.54 -3.62
N GLU A 106 0.19 -6.33 -4.93
CA GLU A 106 1.20 -5.44 -5.51
C GLU A 106 1.02 -3.99 -5.07
N ASP A 107 -0.21 -3.46 -5.06
CA ASP A 107 -0.50 -2.10 -4.54
C ASP A 107 -0.07 -1.98 -3.06
N TYR A 108 -0.28 -3.01 -2.25
CA TYR A 108 0.14 -3.04 -0.86
C TYR A 108 1.66 -3.16 -0.68
N GLU A 109 2.33 -3.97 -1.50
CA GLU A 109 3.78 -4.08 -1.48
C GLU A 109 4.45 -2.75 -1.85
N ASN A 110 3.97 -2.10 -2.92
CA ASN A 110 4.45 -0.78 -3.34
C ASN A 110 4.23 0.29 -2.25
N MET A 111 3.04 0.29 -1.63
CA MET A 111 2.75 1.12 -0.46
C MET A 111 3.73 0.87 0.69
N LYS A 112 4.00 -0.41 0.99
CA LYS A 112 4.88 -0.80 2.07
C LYS A 112 6.30 -0.32 1.78
N GLU A 113 6.85 -0.60 0.60
CA GLU A 113 8.19 -0.16 0.20
C GLU A 113 8.33 1.35 0.30
N LYS A 114 7.40 2.12 -0.27
CA LYS A 114 7.45 3.60 -0.23
C LYS A 114 7.50 4.18 1.18
N HIS A 115 6.76 3.59 2.13
CA HIS A 115 6.70 4.10 3.50
C HIS A 115 7.71 3.45 4.46
N PHE A 116 8.28 2.28 4.13
CA PHE A 116 9.40 1.69 4.86
C PHE A 116 10.74 2.31 4.45
N ASP A 117 10.90 2.69 3.19
CA ASP A 117 12.19 3.15 2.66
C ASP A 117 12.53 4.60 3.00
N GLY A 118 11.66 5.34 3.70
CA GLY A 118 11.98 6.56 4.44
C GLY A 118 12.44 7.81 3.67
N PHE A 119 12.97 7.68 2.45
CA PHE A 119 13.46 8.72 1.54
C PHE A 119 14.07 7.95 0.35
N ASP A 120 13.54 8.03 -0.87
CA ASP A 120 14.04 9.04 -1.81
C ASP A 120 13.01 9.29 -2.92
N ASP A 121 12.66 10.56 -3.10
CA ASP A 121 12.10 11.04 -4.35
C ASP A 121 13.20 10.94 -5.42
N VAL A 122 13.36 9.76 -6.03
CA VAL A 122 14.10 9.63 -7.31
C VAL A 122 13.15 9.13 -8.37
N GLY A 123 12.65 10.10 -9.13
CA GLY A 123 12.33 9.92 -10.54
C GLY A 123 10.89 9.48 -10.81
N SER A 124 9.99 10.45 -10.88
CA SER A 124 9.13 10.50 -12.07
C SER A 124 10.03 10.45 -13.30
N GLU A 125 10.21 9.27 -13.90
CA GLU A 125 10.50 9.19 -15.32
C GLU A 125 9.78 7.98 -15.91
N ASP A 126 8.52 8.28 -16.17
CA ASP A 126 7.64 7.74 -17.19
C ASP A 126 8.41 7.21 -18.43
N SER A 127 7.96 6.06 -18.92
CA SER A 127 8.14 5.59 -20.30
C SER A 127 9.56 5.21 -20.74
N TRP A 128 9.88 3.93 -20.58
CA TRP A 128 10.78 3.21 -21.49
C TRP A 128 10.17 3.20 -22.90
N SER A 129 10.36 4.29 -23.66
CA SER A 129 10.10 4.30 -25.10
C SER A 129 11.39 4.02 -25.85
N THR A 130 11.35 2.86 -26.48
CA THR A 130 12.28 2.28 -27.44
C THR A 130 12.74 3.25 -28.55
N ASP A 131 14.03 3.12 -28.90
CA ASP A 131 14.63 3.13 -30.26
C ASP A 131 14.45 4.36 -31.17
N GLU A 132 15.58 4.93 -31.62
CA GLU A 132 15.96 5.10 -33.05
C GLU A 132 17.12 6.10 -33.19
N SER A 133 18.25 5.57 -33.69
CA SER A 133 19.46 6.26 -34.15
C SER A 133 19.24 7.19 -35.35
N VAL A 134 20.02 8.30 -35.46
CA VAL A 134 20.66 8.89 -36.68
C VAL A 134 21.48 10.12 -36.24
N ASP A 135 22.81 10.16 -36.34
CA ASP A 135 23.74 10.33 -37.48
C ASP A 135 24.08 11.79 -37.85
N SER A 136 25.40 12.01 -37.96
CA SER A 136 26.14 13.05 -38.71
C SER A 136 26.33 14.49 -38.20
N ASP A 137 27.63 14.80 -38.09
CA ASP A 137 28.35 15.93 -38.72
C ASP A 137 28.26 17.33 -38.08
N ASP A 138 29.38 17.84 -37.56
CA ASP A 138 30.15 18.89 -38.25
C ASP A 138 31.44 19.30 -37.45
N SER A 139 32.58 19.04 -38.09
CA SER A 139 33.77 19.88 -38.25
C SER A 139 34.37 20.76 -37.12
N ILE A 140 35.72 20.70 -37.12
CA ILE A 140 36.74 21.74 -36.82
C ILE A 140 36.95 22.27 -35.38
N HIS A 141 38.07 21.84 -34.77
CA HIS A 141 39.05 22.82 -34.29
C HIS A 141 40.51 22.35 -34.37
N ASP A 142 41.25 23.11 -35.17
CA ASP A 142 42.70 23.19 -35.31
C ASP A 142 43.38 23.45 -33.96
N PHE A 143 44.40 22.67 -33.62
CA PHE A 143 45.42 23.16 -32.70
C PHE A 143 46.81 22.62 -33.09
N ILE A 144 47.51 23.45 -33.84
CA ILE A 144 48.94 23.37 -34.12
C ILE A 144 49.73 23.41 -32.80
N VAL A 145 50.68 22.49 -32.60
CA VAL A 145 51.85 22.77 -31.74
C VAL A 145 53.14 22.34 -32.47
N PRO A 146 54.11 23.24 -32.67
CA PRO A 146 55.44 22.88 -33.14
C PRO A 146 56.34 22.54 -31.95
N GLY A 147 57.23 21.57 -32.14
CA GLY A 147 58.28 21.19 -31.20
C GLY A 147 59.19 20.14 -31.78
#